data_AF-A0A022MGU2-F1
#
_entry.id   AF-A0A022MGU2-F1
#
_cell.length_a   1.000
_cell.length_b   1.000
_cell.length_c   1.000
_cell.angle_alpha   90.00
_cell.angle_beta   90.00
_cell.angle_gamma   90.00
#
_symmetry.space_group_name_H-M   'P 1'
#
loop_
_entity.id
_entity.type
_entity.pdbx_description
1 polymer ?
#
loop_
_entity_poly.entity_id
_entity_poly.type
_entity_poly.pdbx_seq_one_letter_code
_entity_poly.pdbx_strand_id
1 'polypeptide(L)' 'MTVKDARALAEETAEGVASCKAVSALGERHGVELPITRAVTGMIHEGREPQDVMDALMARAAKAEV' A
#
# COMPACT_ATOMS: atom_id res chain seq x y z
N MET A 1 -12.45 -8.00 7.25
CA MET A 1 -12.84 -8.04 5.82
C MET A 1 -11.60 -8.39 5.01
N THR A 2 -11.62 -9.44 4.18
CA THR A 2 -10.45 -9.80 3.35
C THR A 2 -10.45 -9.04 2.02
N VAL A 3 -9.31 -9.03 1.31
CA VAL A 3 -9.23 -8.50 -0.07
C VAL A 3 -10.17 -9.26 -1.01
N LYS A 4 -10.36 -10.56 -0.79
CA LYS A 4 -11.29 -11.38 -1.58
C LYS A 4 -12.73 -10.94 -1.36
N ASP A 5 -13.12 -10.72 -0.09
CA ASP A 5 -14.46 -10.24 0.25
C ASP A 5 -14.71 -8.85 -0.34
N ALA A 6 -13.74 -7.94 -0.21
CA ALA A 6 -13.83 -6.59 -0.77
C ALA A 6 -13.98 -6.60 -2.30
N ARG A 7 -13.24 -7.47 -3.01
CA ARG A 7 -13.35 -7.61 -4.47
C ARG A 7 -14.70 -8.16 -4.92
N ALA A 8 -15.31 -9.04 -4.14
CA ALA A 8 -16.62 -9.59 -4.47
C ALA A 8 -17.75 -8.55 -4.34
N LEU A 9 -17.54 -7.53 -3.50
CA LEU A 9 -18.50 -6.43 -3.27
C LEU A 9 -18.28 -5.23 -4.20
N ALA A 10 -17.12 -5.14 -4.86
CA ALA A 10 -16.80 -4.00 -5.70
C ALA A 10 -17.58 -4.04 -7.03
N GLU A 11 -18.28 -2.95 -7.35
CA GLU A 11 -18.99 -2.78 -8.62
C GLU A 11 -18.03 -2.46 -9.78
N GLU A 12 -16.89 -1.86 -9.46
CA GLU A 12 -15.85 -1.47 -10.41
C GLU A 12 -14.52 -2.18 -10.14
N THR A 13 -13.63 -2.15 -11.13
CA THR A 13 -12.32 -2.81 -11.02
C THR A 13 -11.38 -2.02 -10.11
N ALA A 14 -10.93 -2.64 -9.02
CA ALA A 14 -9.85 -2.13 -8.19
C ALA A 14 -8.47 -2.45 -8.78
N GLU A 15 -8.04 -1.68 -9.79
CA GLU A 15 -6.76 -1.87 -10.51
C GLU A 15 -5.55 -1.84 -9.58
N GLY A 16 -5.62 -1.01 -8.53
CA GLY A 16 -4.58 -0.86 -7.50
C GLY A 16 -4.17 -2.18 -6.83
N VAL A 17 -5.08 -3.15 -6.72
CA VAL A 17 -4.79 -4.48 -6.14
C VAL A 17 -3.71 -5.19 -6.96
N ALA A 18 -3.75 -5.08 -8.29
CA ALA A 18 -2.76 -5.69 -9.18
C ALA A 18 -1.51 -4.81 -9.34
N SER A 19 -1.69 -3.49 -9.50
CA SER A 19 -0.60 -2.58 -9.86
C SER A 19 0.33 -2.20 -8.70
N CYS A 20 -0.15 -2.22 -7.44
CA CYS A 20 0.62 -1.74 -6.28
C CYS A 20 1.98 -2.46 -6.10
N LYS A 21 2.05 -3.78 -6.33
CA LYS A 21 3.31 -4.54 -6.32
C LYS A 21 4.29 -4.05 -7.37
N ALA A 22 3.83 -3.84 -8.61
CA ALA A 22 4.66 -3.38 -9.70
C ALA A 22 5.20 -1.96 -9.44
N VAL A 23 4.35 -1.07 -8.90
CA VAL A 23 4.71 0.30 -8.53
C VAL A 23 5.71 0.31 -7.36
N SER A 24 5.49 -0.50 -6.33
CA SER A 24 6.42 -0.64 -5.19
C SER A 24 7.80 -1.10 -5.67
N ALA A 25 7.85 -2.14 -6.51
CA ALA A 25 9.09 -2.64 -7.09
C ALA A 25 9.77 -1.61 -8.01
N LEU A 26 9.00 -0.78 -8.72
CA LEU A 26 9.54 0.32 -9.52
C LEU A 26 10.20 1.38 -8.64
N GLY A 27 9.55 1.79 -7.55
CA GLY A 27 10.14 2.73 -6.58
C GLY A 27 11.48 2.23 -6.04
N GLU A 28 11.55 0.94 -5.69
CA GLU A 28 12.78 0.28 -5.24
C GLU A 28 13.90 0.36 -6.28
N ARG A 29 13.61 0.02 -7.55
CA ARG A 29 14.59 0.06 -8.64
C ARG A 29 15.17 1.47 -8.85
N HIS A 30 14.39 2.50 -8.58
CA HIS A 30 14.79 3.89 -8.79
C HIS A 30 15.21 4.62 -7.51
N GLY A 31 15.26 3.94 -6.36
CA GLY A 31 15.58 4.57 -5.08
C GLY A 31 14.55 5.63 -4.65
N VAL A 32 13.31 5.55 -5.14
CA VAL A 32 12.22 6.45 -4.79
C VAL A 32 11.46 5.87 -3.60
N GLU A 33 11.43 6.62 -2.51
CA GLU A 33 10.65 6.23 -1.32
C GLU A 33 9.14 6.39 -1.59
N LEU A 34 8.41 5.28 -1.48
CA LEU A 34 6.95 5.24 -1.67
C LEU A 34 6.27 4.68 -0.40
N PRO A 35 6.26 5.43 0.73
CA PRO A 35 5.85 4.89 2.02
C PRO A 35 4.38 4.43 2.03
N ILE A 36 3.50 5.19 1.37
CA ILE A 36 2.07 4.85 1.27
C ILE A 36 1.86 3.63 0.35
N THR A 37 2.50 3.60 -0.82
CA THR A 37 2.38 2.46 -1.74
C THR A 37 2.87 1.16 -1.11
N ARG A 38 3.99 1.20 -0.37
CA ARG A 38 4.51 0.05 0.38
C ARG A 38 3.54 -0.40 1.47
N ALA A 39 3.02 0.55 2.26
CA ALA A 39 2.01 0.28 3.28
C ALA A 39 0.77 -0.43 2.70
N VAL A 40 0.21 0.09 1.61
CA VAL A 40 -0.95 -0.50 0.92
C VAL A 40 -0.61 -1.86 0.33
N THR A 41 0.56 -2.02 -0.28
CA THR A 41 1.02 -3.31 -0.84
C THR A 41 1.09 -4.38 0.25
N GLY A 42 1.64 -4.06 1.42
CA GLY A 42 1.73 -4.98 2.55
C GLY A 42 0.36 -5.34 3.15
N MET A 43 -0.59 -4.41 3.21
CA MET A 43 -1.97 -4.75 3.61
C MET A 43 -2.63 -5.70 2.61
N ILE A 44 -2.51 -5.43 1.31
CA ILE A 44 -3.21 -6.19 0.27
C ILE A 44 -2.60 -7.58 0.05
N HIS A 45 -1.28 -7.70 0.10
CA HIS A 45 -0.56 -8.90 -0.36
C HIS A 45 0.18 -9.67 0.73
N GLU A 46 0.48 -9.03 1.87
CA GLU A 46 1.25 -9.61 2.96
C GLU A 46 0.41 -9.80 4.23
N GLY A 47 -0.86 -9.36 4.21
CA GLY A 47 -1.79 -9.53 5.33
C GLY A 47 -1.47 -8.64 6.53
N ARG A 48 -0.77 -7.52 6.32
CA ARG A 48 -0.49 -6.56 7.40
C ARG A 48 -1.80 -5.95 7.92
N GLU A 49 -1.93 -5.87 9.24
CA GLU A 49 -3.10 -5.27 9.88
C GLU A 49 -3.17 -3.76 9.61
N PRO A 50 -4.34 -3.20 9.23
CA PRO A 50 -4.45 -1.79 8.88
C PRO A 50 -4.03 -0.82 9.99
N GLN A 51 -4.27 -1.18 11.26
CA GLN A 51 -3.88 -0.34 12.41
C GLN A 51 -2.35 -0.27 12.53
N ASP A 52 -1.66 -1.41 12.49
CA ASP A 52 -0.20 -1.45 12.53
C ASP A 52 0.44 -0.68 11.38
N VAL A 53 -0.17 -0.73 10.20
CA VAL A 53 0.29 0.03 9.03
C VAL A 53 0.11 1.53 9.24
N MET A 54 -1.04 1.94 9.78
CA MET A 54 -1.32 3.34 10.08
C MET A 54 -0.35 3.89 11.14
N ASP A 55 -0.15 3.16 12.23
CA ASP A 55 0.76 3.55 13.31
C ASP A 55 2.18 3.71 12.79
N ALA A 56 2.65 2.78 11.95
CA ALA A 56 3.96 2.87 11.32
C ALA A 56 4.09 4.08 10.37
N LEU A 57 3.03 4.41 9.61
CA LEU A 57 3.02 5.58 8.73
C LEU A 57 3.08 6.89 9.51
N MET A 58 2.36 6.97 10.63
CA MET A 58 2.29 8.16 11.48
C MET A 58 3.56 8.36 12.32
N ALA A 59 4.25 7.27 12.69
CA ALA A 59 5.53 7.32 13.38
C ALA A 59 6.71 7.75 12.49
N ARG A 60 6.52 7.84 11.17
CA ARG A 60 7.57 8.24 10.23
C ARG A 60 7.92 9.71 10.44
N ALA A 61 9.21 10.03 10.32
CA ALA A 61 9.65 11.40 10.25
C ALA A 61 8.97 12.13 9.06
N ALA A 62 8.40 13.31 9.34
CA ALA A 62 7.86 14.15 8.29
C ALA A 62 8.98 14.60 7.35
N LYS A 63 8.76 14.44 6.05
CA LYS A 63 9.64 15.00 5.02
C LYS A 63 9.17 16.43 4.76
N ALA A 64 10.08 17.40 4.79
CA ALA A 64 9.76 18.77 4.41
C ALA A 64 9.34 18.82 2.94
N GLU A 65 8.28 19.55 2.64
CA GLU A 65 7.94 19.95 1.28
C GLU A 65 8.81 21.16 0.95
N VAL A 66 9.76 20.98 0.03
CA VAL A 66 10.66 22.02 -0.47
C VAL A 66 10.28 22.43 -1.88
#